data_AF-A0A165WQA8-F1
#
_entry.id   AF-A0A165WQA8-F1
#
_cell.length_a   1.000
_cell.length_b   1.000
_cell.length_c   1.000
_cell.angle_alpha   90.00
_cell.angle_beta   90.00
_cell.angle_gamma   90.00
#
_symmetry.space_group_name_H-M   'P 1'
#
loop_
_entity.id
_entity.type
_entity.pdbx_description
1 polymer ?
#
loop_
_entity_poly.entity_id
_entity_poly.type
_entity_poly.pdbx_seq_one_letter_code
_entity_poly.pdbx_strand_id
1 'polypeptide(L)' 'MQFKDHTERTTFAVCDLGDKPAIIGHTWLWQHNPEIDWKTGDVVFSRCPSQC' A
#
# COMPACT_ATOMS: atom_id res chain seq x y z
N MET A 1 -7.17 -1.47 -4.95
CA MET A 1 -6.57 -0.32 -4.25
C MET A 1 -6.06 0.64 -5.30
N GLN A 2 -6.29 1.95 -5.13
CA GLN A 2 -5.68 2.98 -5.97
C GLN A 2 -4.97 3.97 -5.06
N PHE A 3 -3.70 4.25 -5.34
CA PHE A 3 -2.91 5.22 -4.61
C PHE A 3 -1.92 5.88 -5.57
N LYS A 4 -2.03 7.21 -5.74
CA LYS A 4 -1.29 7.95 -6.77
C LYS A 4 -1.49 7.31 -8.16
N ASP A 5 -0.39 6.95 -8.82
CA ASP A 5 -0.31 6.30 -10.12
C ASP A 5 -0.38 4.76 -10.06
N HIS A 6 -0.45 4.19 -8.86
CA HIS A 6 -0.56 2.75 -8.64
C HIS A 6 -2.01 2.30 -8.48
N THR A 7 -2.43 1.30 -9.26
CA THR A 7 -3.74 0.66 -9.14
C THR A 7 -3.59 -0.86 -9.20
N GLU A 8 -4.22 -1.55 -8.27
CA GLU A 8 -4.15 -3.02 -8.17
C GLU A 8 -5.44 -3.62 -7.60
N ARG A 9 -5.59 -4.94 -7.72
CA ARG A 9 -6.66 -5.68 -7.04
C ARG A 9 -6.08 -6.50 -5.90
N THR A 10 -6.47 -6.18 -4.67
CA THR A 10 -6.00 -6.87 -3.46
C THR A 10 -7.15 -7.17 -2.50
N THR A 11 -6.93 -8.08 -1.56
CA THR A 11 -7.91 -8.52 -0.57
C THR A 11 -7.54 -7.96 0.80
N PHE A 12 -8.52 -7.38 1.49
CA PHE A 12 -8.37 -6.87 2.85
C PHE A 12 -9.09 -7.75 3.85
N ALA A 13 -8.52 -7.92 5.04
CA ALA A 13 -9.26 -8.41 6.19
C ALA A 13 -10.19 -7.30 6.70
N VAL A 14 -11.44 -7.65 7.02
CA VAL A 14 -12.45 -6.68 7.48
C VAL A 14 -12.49 -6.65 9.00
N CYS A 15 -12.28 -5.48 9.58
CA CYS A 15 -12.40 -5.22 11.02
C CYS A 15 -12.83 -3.77 11.27
N ASP A 16 -13.22 -3.45 12.50
CA ASP A 16 -13.46 -2.06 12.91
C ASP A 16 -12.13 -1.31 13.02
N LEU A 17 -11.97 -0.28 12.19
CA LEU A 17 -10.77 0.54 12.07
C LEU A 17 -10.96 1.96 12.63
N GLY A 18 -12.12 2.26 13.23
CA GLY A 18 -12.46 3.60 13.69
C GLY A 18 -12.56 4.60 12.54
N ASP A 19 -11.72 5.64 12.56
CA ASP A 19 -11.71 6.71 11.56
C ASP A 19 -10.92 6.36 10.28
N LYS A 20 -10.21 5.21 10.29
CA LYS A 20 -9.34 4.83 9.17
C LYS A 20 -10.10 4.02 8.11
N PRO A 21 -9.97 4.36 6.83
CA PRO A 21 -10.65 3.62 5.76
C PRO A 21 -9.99 2.26 5.46
N ALA A 22 -8.68 2.13 5.65
CA ALA A 22 -7.91 0.91 5.43
C ALA A 22 -6.55 0.98 6.12
N ILE A 23 -5.96 -0.19 6.43
CA ILE A 23 -4.58 -0.34 6.88
C ILE A 23 -3.86 -1.29 5.92
N ILE A 24 -2.65 -0.90 5.53
CA ILE A 24 -1.76 -1.72 4.71
C ILE A 24 -0.84 -2.51 5.63
N GLY A 25 -0.91 -3.83 5.54
CA GLY A 25 -0.10 -4.74 6.35
C GLY A 25 1.29 -5.02 5.77
N HIS A 26 2.10 -5.73 6.55
CA HIS A 26 3.47 -6.12 6.20
C HIS A 26 3.54 -6.93 4.89
N THR A 27 2.62 -7.87 4.67
CA THR A 27 2.64 -8.73 3.46
C THR A 27 2.56 -7.91 2.17
N TRP A 28 1.72 -6.87 2.18
CA TRP A 28 1.61 -5.96 1.05
C TRP A 28 2.91 -5.16 0.88
N LEU A 29 3.44 -4.59 1.96
CA LEU A 29 4.70 -3.82 1.91
C LEU A 29 5.87 -4.65 1.41
N TRP A 30 5.96 -5.92 1.81
CA TRP A 30 7.00 -6.84 1.38
C TRP A 30 6.91 -7.16 -0.12
N GLN A 31 5.69 -7.36 -0.64
CA GLN A 31 5.49 -7.67 -2.06
C GLN A 31 5.82 -6.49 -2.98
N HIS A 32 5.38 -5.28 -2.61
CA HIS A 32 5.58 -4.09 -3.43
C HIS A 32 6.94 -3.41 -3.19
N ASN A 33 7.54 -3.65 -2.02
CA ASN A 33 8.80 -3.07 -1.56
C ASN A 33 8.98 -1.58 -1.93
N PRO A 34 7.98 -0.71 -1.65
CA PRO A 34 8.04 0.67 -2.08
C PRO A 34 9.10 1.44 -1.30
N GLU A 35 9.56 2.56 -1.86
CA GLU A 35 10.40 3.52 -1.15
C GLU A 35 9.49 4.45 -0.34
N ILE A 36 9.68 4.47 0.98
CA ILE A 36 8.84 5.25 1.90
C ILE A 36 9.72 6.27 2.62
N ASP A 37 9.40 7.56 2.45
CA ASP A 37 9.88 8.62 3.32
C ASP A 37 8.95 8.71 4.54
N TRP A 38 9.40 8.17 5.67
CA TRP A 38 8.62 8.17 6.91
C TRP A 38 8.46 9.57 7.55
N LYS A 39 9.25 10.57 7.14
CA LYS A 39 9.12 11.94 7.65
C LYS A 39 8.04 12.71 6.91
N THR A 40 7.97 12.58 5.58
CA THR A 40 6.98 13.28 4.76
C THR A 40 5.72 12.46 4.51
N GLY A 41 5.80 11.14 4.66
CA GLY A 41 4.74 10.20 4.27
C GLY A 41 4.73 9.90 2.76
N ASP A 42 5.76 10.30 2.02
CA ASP A 42 5.84 10.00 0.59
C ASP A 42 6.14 8.54 0.33
N VAL A 43 5.42 7.98 -0.63
CA VAL A 43 5.60 6.62 -1.12
C VAL A 43 5.86 6.66 -2.61
N VAL A 44 6.88 5.93 -3.06
CA VAL A 44 7.30 5.77 -4.46
C VAL A 44 7.36 4.29 -4.82
N PHE A 45 6.71 3.93 -5.93
CA PHE A 45 6.55 2.53 -6.40
C PHE A 45 7.60 2.13 -7.43
N SER A 46 8.85 2.59 -7.27
CA SER A 46 9.96 2.30 -8.20
C SER A 46 10.31 0.81 -8.30
N ARG A 47 9.77 -0.01 -7.37
CA ARG A 47 10.03 -1.44 -7.23
C ARG A 47 8.77 -2.31 -7.31
N CYS A 48 7.60 -1.78 -7.69
CA CYS A 48 6.40 -2.63 -7.89
C CYS A 48 6.75 -3.68 -8.96
N PRO A 49 6.33 -4.94 -8.78
CA PRO A 49 6.36 -5.89 -9.88
C PRO A 49 5.55 -5.36 -11.08
N SER A 50 5.85 -5.87 -12.28
CA SER A 50 5.15 -5.48 -13.52
C SER A 50 3.66 -5.83 -13.49
N GLN A 51 3.25 -6.72 -12.60
CA GLN A 51 1.86 -7.09 -12.37
C GLN A 51 1.55 -6.96 -10.89
N CYS A 52 0.70 -5.98 -10.62
CA CYS A 52 0.03 -5.66 -9.38
C CYS A 52 -1.49 -5.72 -9.77
#